data_AF-A0A7C4YY64-F1
#
_entry.id   AF-A0A7C4YY64-F1
#
_cell.length_a   1.000
_cell.length_b   1.000
_cell.length_c   1.000
_cell.angle_alpha   90.00
_cell.angle_beta   90.00
_cell.angle_gamma   90.00
#
_symmetry.space_group_name_H-M   'P 1'
#
loop_
_entity.id
_entity.type
_entity.pdbx_description
1 polymer ?
#
loop_
_entity_poly.entity_id
_entity_poly.type
_entity_poly.pdbx_seq_one_letter_code
_entity_poly.pdbx_strand_id
1 'polypeptide(L)'
;MTKQTPDWRGDCFTASVSIHPAKITRDTRPAAARNDMGLEEVMLTFEKLVEGFRSLGVEEGDTLLVHSSYKSFGEVDGGPQTVIRALEAALGTDKDGTLIMPTFNFDFNKGAPWDVRTTPSKMGVLTELVRLDPRAKRVFHPFYSFAILGKHADMLGALKYKSAYERNSVFGKLRDLDGKIMVIGLSYTNSMTFFHHIEQMEGVDYRFLKQFTGEVTDENGETYTDTFEMLVRDIDKGVITEVDPMGALMEQAGIVKIRKIGEADVKLMKANEVYEFTAREMKRDPHLLYYVEKKDS
;
A
#
# COMPACT_ATOMS: atom_id res chain seq x y z
N MET A 1 20.65 38.99 -12.41
CA MET A 1 20.37 38.14 -11.22
C MET A 1 18.86 37.99 -11.12
N THR A 2 18.35 36.91 -11.69
CA THR A 2 16.93 36.54 -11.65
C THR A 2 16.92 35.01 -11.69
N LYS A 3 16.88 34.38 -10.51
CA LYS A 3 16.75 32.92 -10.40
C LYS A 3 15.28 32.58 -10.60
N GLN A 4 14.99 31.90 -11.72
CA GLN A 4 13.73 31.21 -11.97
C GLN A 4 13.49 30.16 -10.89
N THR A 5 12.29 30.15 -10.34
CA THR A 5 11.74 29.09 -9.49
C THR A 5 11.39 27.87 -10.35
N PRO A 6 11.74 26.63 -9.95
CA PRO A 6 11.29 25.44 -10.66
C PRO A 6 9.78 25.20 -10.47
N ASP A 7 9.11 24.90 -11.58
CA ASP A 7 7.71 24.52 -11.74
C ASP A 7 7.45 23.16 -11.08
N TRP A 8 6.49 23.09 -10.17
CA TRP A 8 6.07 21.88 -9.46
C TRP A 8 4.75 21.37 -10.03
N ARG A 9 4.81 20.64 -11.15
CA ARG A 9 3.65 19.91 -11.69
C ARG A 9 3.91 18.41 -11.64
N GLY A 10 3.30 17.77 -10.66
CA GLY A 10 3.01 16.34 -10.70
C GLY A 10 1.66 16.17 -11.38
N ASP A 11 1.64 15.41 -12.46
CA ASP A 11 0.46 15.18 -13.29
C ASP A 11 -0.70 14.58 -12.50
N CYS A 12 -1.80 15.34 -12.47
CA CYS A 12 -3.08 14.93 -11.92
C CYS A 12 -3.98 14.61 -13.13
N PHE A 13 -4.16 13.32 -13.45
CA PHE A 13 -5.07 12.91 -14.52
C PHE A 13 -6.52 13.14 -14.09
N THR A 14 -7.16 14.16 -14.66
CA THR A 14 -8.62 14.36 -14.61
C THR A 14 -9.22 13.93 -15.95
N ALA A 15 -9.99 12.84 -15.96
CA ALA A 15 -10.79 12.44 -17.11
C ALA A 15 -12.18 13.08 -17.01
N SER A 16 -12.49 14.03 -17.90
CA SER A 16 -13.82 14.60 -18.09
C SER A 16 -14.63 13.72 -19.04
N VAL A 17 -15.81 13.23 -18.60
CA VAL A 17 -16.76 12.50 -19.46
C VAL A 17 -17.82 13.47 -19.98
N SER A 18 -17.92 13.59 -21.31
CA SER A 18 -18.99 14.33 -22.00
C SER A 18 -20.16 13.38 -22.30
N ILE A 19 -21.36 13.74 -21.85
CA ILE A 19 -22.59 12.96 -22.06
C ILE A 19 -23.37 13.59 -23.23
N HIS A 20 -23.69 12.81 -24.26
CA HIS A 20 -24.66 13.19 -25.29
C HIS A 20 -25.88 12.26 -25.19
N PRO A 21 -27.12 12.78 -25.21
CA PRO A 21 -28.31 11.96 -25.11
C PRO A 21 -28.67 11.32 -26.46
N ALA A 22 -28.79 9.98 -26.49
CA ALA A 22 -29.34 9.25 -27.63
C ALA A 22 -30.88 9.15 -27.51
N LYS A 23 -31.57 9.38 -28.63
CA LYS A 23 -33.03 9.34 -28.78
C LYS A 23 -33.55 7.89 -28.70
N ILE A 24 -34.61 7.68 -27.94
CA ILE A 24 -35.33 6.40 -27.80
C ILE A 24 -36.43 6.33 -28.87
N THR A 25 -36.40 5.30 -29.73
CA THR A 25 -37.54 4.88 -30.55
C THR A 25 -38.04 3.53 -30.05
N ARG A 26 -39.32 3.44 -29.70
CA ARG A 26 -39.99 2.19 -29.28
C ARG A 26 -40.25 1.31 -30.50
N ASP A 27 -39.60 0.14 -30.57
CA ASP A 27 -40.03 -0.97 -31.45
C ASP A 27 -40.86 -1.95 -30.62
N THR A 28 -42.08 -2.23 -31.08
CA THR A 28 -43.06 -3.11 -30.44
C THR A 28 -43.13 -4.42 -31.21
N ARG A 29 -42.51 -5.48 -30.67
CA ARG A 29 -42.75 -6.88 -31.09
C ARG A 29 -42.85 -7.80 -29.86
N PRO A 30 -43.70 -8.85 -29.91
CA PRO A 30 -44.12 -9.58 -28.72
C PRO A 30 -43.03 -10.52 -28.18
N ALA A 31 -43.02 -10.64 -26.85
CA ALA A 31 -42.04 -11.37 -26.07
C ALA A 31 -42.05 -12.87 -26.38
N ALA A 32 -40.94 -13.38 -26.90
CA ALA A 32 -40.59 -14.79 -26.80
C ALA A 32 -39.95 -15.02 -25.42
N ALA A 33 -40.48 -15.97 -24.66
CA ALA A 33 -39.92 -16.41 -23.39
C ALA A 33 -38.46 -16.85 -23.61
N ARG A 34 -37.53 -16.03 -23.12
CA ARG A 34 -36.13 -16.42 -22.97
C ARG A 34 -35.97 -16.98 -21.56
N ASN A 35 -35.66 -18.27 -21.48
CA ASN A 35 -34.93 -18.79 -20.35
C ASN A 35 -33.62 -18.01 -20.27
N ASP A 36 -33.42 -17.22 -19.23
CA ASP A 36 -32.12 -16.60 -18.93
C ASP A 36 -31.56 -17.26 -17.67
N MET A 37 -30.91 -18.40 -17.90
CA MET A 37 -30.08 -19.12 -16.94
C MET A 37 -28.64 -18.63 -17.15
N GLY A 38 -28.41 -17.33 -16.95
CA GLY A 38 -27.13 -16.67 -17.24
C GLY A 38 -27.05 -15.29 -16.60
N LEU A 39 -25.94 -15.04 -15.89
CA LEU A 39 -25.58 -13.81 -15.15
C LEU A 39 -26.07 -13.72 -13.68
N GLU A 40 -25.77 -14.74 -12.87
CA GLU A 40 -25.26 -14.39 -11.53
C GLU A 40 -23.86 -13.79 -11.76
N GLU A 41 -23.77 -12.46 -11.91
CA GLU A 41 -22.52 -11.77 -11.60
C GLU A 41 -22.18 -12.18 -10.17
N VAL A 42 -21.12 -13.00 -10.03
CA VAL A 42 -20.79 -13.65 -8.78
C VAL A 42 -20.20 -12.59 -7.85
N MET A 43 -21.09 -11.82 -7.22
CA MET A 43 -20.76 -10.82 -6.21
C MET A 43 -19.84 -11.47 -5.17
N LEU A 44 -18.72 -10.81 -4.88
CA LEU A 44 -17.70 -11.33 -3.98
C LEU A 44 -18.18 -11.15 -2.53
N THR A 45 -18.51 -12.26 -1.87
CA THR A 45 -19.04 -12.27 -0.49
C THR A 45 -17.93 -12.30 0.56
N PHE A 46 -18.31 -12.02 1.81
CA PHE A 46 -17.43 -12.14 2.98
C PHE A 46 -16.76 -13.52 3.08
N GLU A 47 -17.53 -14.60 2.92
CA GLU A 47 -17.04 -15.98 3.06
C GLU A 47 -16.00 -16.30 1.98
N LYS A 48 -16.25 -15.88 0.73
CA LYS A 48 -15.33 -16.06 -0.39
C LYS A 48 -14.03 -15.27 -0.22
N LEU A 49 -14.10 -14.07 0.36
CA LEU A 49 -12.91 -13.29 0.71
C LEU A 49 -12.08 -14.02 1.79
N VAL A 50 -12.71 -14.46 2.88
CA VAL A 50 -12.03 -15.18 3.97
C VAL A 50 -11.39 -16.47 3.44
N GLU A 51 -12.12 -17.27 2.67
CA GLU A 51 -11.61 -18.48 2.02
C GLU A 51 -10.46 -18.16 1.05
N GLY A 52 -10.60 -17.12 0.24
CA GLY A 52 -9.56 -16.65 -0.68
C GLY A 52 -8.26 -16.30 0.04
N PHE A 53 -8.34 -15.52 1.12
CA PHE A 53 -7.16 -15.13 1.91
C PHE A 53 -6.52 -16.33 2.61
N ARG A 54 -7.32 -17.21 3.22
CA ARG A 54 -6.82 -18.42 3.89
C ARG A 54 -6.18 -19.40 2.90
N SER A 55 -6.81 -19.65 1.76
CA SER A 55 -6.27 -20.53 0.71
C SER A 55 -5.04 -19.98 0.00
N LEU A 56 -4.79 -18.66 0.08
CA LEU A 56 -3.54 -18.04 -0.33
C LEU A 56 -2.41 -18.23 0.70
N GLY A 57 -2.76 -18.50 1.97
CA GLY A 57 -1.81 -18.77 3.05
C GLY A 57 -1.80 -17.73 4.18
N VAL A 58 -2.86 -16.93 4.32
CA VAL A 58 -3.12 -16.16 5.54
C VAL A 58 -3.59 -17.11 6.62
N GLU A 59 -2.96 -17.02 7.79
CA GLU A 59 -3.20 -17.88 8.95
C GLU A 59 -3.64 -17.02 10.15
N GLU A 60 -4.40 -17.62 11.07
CA GLU A 60 -4.74 -16.95 12.32
C GLU A 60 -3.46 -16.66 13.13
N GLY A 61 -3.34 -15.45 13.68
CA GLY A 61 -2.15 -15.01 14.39
C GLY A 61 -1.09 -14.31 13.54
N ASP A 62 -1.25 -14.26 12.21
CA ASP A 62 -0.33 -13.54 11.33
C ASP A 62 -0.28 -12.03 11.64
N THR A 63 0.89 -11.44 11.43
CA THR A 63 1.04 -9.98 11.26
C THR A 63 1.13 -9.66 9.78
N LEU A 64 0.15 -8.93 9.25
CA LEU A 64 0.00 -8.71 7.81
C LEU A 64 -0.02 -7.23 7.45
N LEU A 65 0.94 -6.80 6.62
CA LEU A 65 0.91 -5.51 5.94
C LEU A 65 0.19 -5.64 4.58
N VAL A 66 -0.83 -4.82 4.34
CA VAL A 66 -1.64 -4.91 3.11
C VAL A 66 -1.55 -3.62 2.29
N HIS A 67 -1.16 -3.77 1.02
CA HIS A 67 -1.31 -2.74 -0.01
C HIS A 67 -2.43 -3.17 -0.97
N SER A 68 -3.33 -2.25 -1.35
CA SER A 68 -4.55 -2.63 -2.06
C SER A 68 -5.05 -1.63 -3.08
N SER A 69 -5.55 -2.14 -4.20
CA SER A 69 -6.51 -1.47 -5.08
C SER A 69 -7.90 -2.07 -4.88
N TYR A 70 -8.78 -1.44 -4.09
CA TYR A 70 -10.12 -1.99 -3.81
C TYR A 70 -10.93 -2.27 -5.09
N LYS A 71 -10.85 -1.38 -6.09
CA LYS A 71 -11.57 -1.53 -7.37
C LYS A 71 -11.18 -2.79 -8.14
N SER A 72 -10.01 -3.37 -7.89
CA SER A 72 -9.54 -4.59 -8.57
C SER A 72 -10.34 -5.84 -8.21
N PHE A 73 -11.11 -5.84 -7.12
CA PHE A 73 -11.91 -6.98 -6.71
C PHE A 73 -13.14 -7.23 -7.61
N GLY A 74 -13.58 -6.22 -8.37
CA GLY A 74 -14.92 -6.20 -8.96
C GLY A 74 -15.98 -5.80 -7.94
N GLU A 75 -17.18 -6.36 -8.03
CA GLU A 75 -18.26 -6.10 -7.08
C GLU A 75 -18.09 -6.91 -5.79
N VAL A 76 -18.10 -6.22 -4.65
CA VAL A 76 -18.00 -6.81 -3.31
C VAL A 76 -19.28 -6.55 -2.53
N ASP A 77 -19.90 -7.61 -2.01
CA ASP A 77 -21.07 -7.51 -1.16
C ASP A 77 -20.75 -6.75 0.13
N GLY A 78 -21.54 -5.74 0.49
CA GLY A 78 -21.26 -4.85 1.63
C GLY A 78 -20.07 -3.91 1.44
N GLY A 79 -19.48 -3.88 0.24
CA GLY A 79 -18.48 -2.90 -0.14
C GLY A 79 -17.11 -3.06 0.56
N PRO A 80 -16.31 -1.97 0.67
CA PRO A 80 -14.94 -2.03 1.17
C PRO A 80 -14.82 -2.50 2.62
N GLN A 81 -15.83 -2.26 3.45
CA GLN A 81 -15.83 -2.72 4.85
C GLN A 81 -15.83 -4.24 4.94
N THR A 82 -16.46 -4.95 3.99
CA THR A 82 -16.45 -6.41 3.95
C THR A 82 -15.05 -6.97 3.74
N VAL A 83 -14.22 -6.32 2.92
CA VAL A 83 -12.82 -6.72 2.70
C VAL A 83 -12.02 -6.61 4.00
N ILE A 84 -12.17 -5.49 4.73
CA ILE A 84 -11.48 -5.28 6.01
C ILE A 84 -11.90 -6.35 7.02
N ARG A 85 -13.22 -6.58 7.16
CA ARG A 85 -13.74 -7.62 8.06
C ARG A 85 -13.24 -9.01 7.69
N ALA A 86 -13.14 -9.32 6.40
CA ALA A 86 -12.64 -10.61 5.94
C ALA A 86 -11.14 -10.79 6.24
N LEU A 87 -10.33 -9.74 6.10
CA LEU A 87 -8.92 -9.74 6.53
C LEU A 87 -8.82 -9.94 8.06
N GLU A 88 -9.59 -9.18 8.85
CA GLU A 88 -9.65 -9.32 10.31
C GLU A 88 -10.02 -10.75 10.74
N ALA A 89 -11.02 -11.35 10.09
CA ALA A 89 -11.47 -12.72 10.36
C ALA A 89 -10.46 -13.78 9.90
N ALA A 90 -9.78 -13.57 8.77
CA ALA A 90 -8.73 -14.47 8.31
C ALA A 90 -7.53 -14.48 9.26
N LEU A 91 -7.17 -13.31 9.80
CA LEU A 91 -6.07 -13.12 10.75
C LEU A 91 -6.44 -13.47 12.20
N GLY A 92 -7.72 -13.39 12.57
CA GLY A 92 -8.16 -13.48 13.97
C GLY A 92 -7.68 -12.29 14.80
N THR A 93 -7.95 -11.06 14.34
CA THR A 93 -7.50 -9.81 15.02
C THR A 93 -8.16 -9.56 16.37
N ASP A 94 -9.24 -10.28 16.70
CA ASP A 94 -9.86 -10.33 18.02
C ASP A 94 -9.02 -11.14 19.04
N LYS A 95 -8.00 -11.87 18.56
CA LYS A 95 -7.09 -12.68 19.37
C LYS A 95 -5.64 -12.28 19.10
N ASP A 96 -4.99 -12.98 18.18
CA ASP A 96 -3.55 -12.94 17.98
C ASP A 96 -3.13 -12.30 16.65
N GLY A 97 -4.05 -12.12 15.70
CA GLY A 97 -3.76 -11.52 14.40
C GLY A 97 -3.48 -10.03 14.48
N THR A 98 -2.73 -9.51 13.52
CA THR A 98 -2.49 -8.07 13.37
C THR A 98 -2.64 -7.65 11.91
N LEU A 99 -3.46 -6.64 11.66
CA LEU A 99 -3.62 -6.01 10.35
C LEU A 99 -2.93 -4.65 10.35
N ILE A 100 -2.05 -4.42 9.39
CA ILE A 100 -1.32 -3.17 9.19
C ILE A 100 -1.71 -2.59 7.83
N MET A 101 -2.22 -1.36 7.82
CA MET A 101 -2.62 -0.64 6.61
C MET A 101 -1.78 0.64 6.45
N PRO A 102 -1.14 0.88 5.30
CA PRO A 102 -0.37 2.09 5.05
C PRO A 102 -1.33 3.29 4.92
N THR A 103 -1.10 4.34 5.71
CA THR A 103 -1.92 5.57 5.72
C THR A 103 -1.13 6.78 5.21
N PHE A 104 -0.33 6.57 4.17
CA PHE A 104 0.66 7.53 3.71
C PHE A 104 0.01 8.82 3.20
N ASN A 105 0.66 9.93 3.49
CA ASN A 105 0.29 11.24 3.01
C ASN A 105 1.56 12.06 2.76
N PHE A 106 1.79 12.44 1.52
CA PHE A 106 3.01 13.15 1.15
C PHE A 106 2.86 14.67 1.17
N ASP A 107 1.71 15.25 1.55
CA ASP A 107 1.55 16.71 1.55
C ASP A 107 2.47 17.43 2.54
N PHE A 108 2.96 16.74 3.57
CA PHE A 108 3.98 17.28 4.48
C PHE A 108 5.27 17.68 3.74
N ASN A 109 5.63 17.00 2.64
CA ASN A 109 6.79 17.40 1.82
C ASN A 109 6.57 18.71 1.05
N LYS A 110 5.32 19.19 1.00
CA LYS A 110 4.90 20.45 0.39
C LYS A 110 4.66 21.55 1.43
N GLY A 111 4.99 21.30 2.69
CA GLY A 111 4.83 22.24 3.79
C GLY A 111 3.45 22.23 4.45
N ALA A 112 2.58 21.26 4.14
CA ALA A 112 1.31 21.11 4.87
C ALA A 112 1.56 20.57 6.28
N PRO A 113 0.84 21.06 7.31
CA PRO A 113 0.89 20.47 8.65
C PRO A 113 0.33 19.04 8.62
N TRP A 114 0.78 18.20 9.55
CA TRP A 114 0.32 16.82 9.67
C TRP A 114 -0.18 16.52 11.09
N ASP A 115 -1.41 16.02 11.21
CA ASP A 115 -2.03 15.63 12.48
C ASP A 115 -2.32 14.12 12.45
N VAL A 116 -1.75 13.38 13.39
CA VAL A 116 -1.91 11.91 13.45
C VAL A 116 -3.37 11.48 13.52
N ARG A 117 -4.23 12.30 14.13
CA ARG A 117 -5.65 12.01 14.39
C ARG A 117 -6.50 12.31 13.17
N THR A 118 -6.20 13.39 12.45
CA THR A 118 -7.10 13.95 11.43
C THR A 118 -6.59 13.90 10.01
N THR A 119 -5.27 13.89 9.76
CA THR A 119 -4.74 13.88 8.39
C THR A 119 -5.13 12.58 7.67
N PRO A 120 -5.86 12.65 6.54
CA PRO A 120 -6.37 11.47 5.86
C PRO A 120 -5.26 10.66 5.20
N SER A 121 -5.52 9.37 5.00
CA SER A 121 -4.73 8.52 4.11
C SER A 121 -4.95 8.91 2.65
N LYS A 122 -3.89 8.86 1.85
CA LYS A 122 -3.99 8.94 0.37
C LYS A 122 -3.83 7.57 -0.31
N MET A 123 -3.79 6.48 0.44
CA MET A 123 -3.50 5.12 -0.04
C MET A 123 -4.76 4.30 -0.40
N GLY A 124 -5.89 4.98 -0.63
CA GLY A 124 -7.15 4.35 -1.04
C GLY A 124 -8.10 4.00 0.10
N VAL A 125 -9.33 3.63 -0.27
CA VAL A 125 -10.48 3.56 0.65
C VAL A 125 -10.29 2.60 1.82
N LEU A 126 -9.67 1.43 1.62
CA LEU A 126 -9.49 0.45 2.69
C LEU A 126 -8.60 1.01 3.82
N THR A 127 -7.53 1.71 3.44
CA THR A 127 -6.60 2.29 4.41
C THR A 127 -7.24 3.42 5.21
N GLU A 128 -8.11 4.22 4.59
CA GLU A 128 -8.82 5.32 5.25
C GLU A 128 -9.91 4.80 6.21
N LEU A 129 -10.62 3.73 5.84
CA LEU A 129 -11.57 3.07 6.73
C LEU A 129 -10.88 2.51 7.98
N VAL A 130 -9.72 1.85 7.82
CA VAL A 130 -8.95 1.36 8.98
C VAL A 130 -8.38 2.53 9.80
N ARG A 131 -7.95 3.63 9.18
CA ARG A 131 -7.50 4.84 9.89
C ARG A 131 -8.61 5.44 10.78
N LEU A 132 -9.85 5.39 10.31
CA LEU A 132 -11.03 5.92 11.00
C LEU A 132 -11.61 4.95 12.04
N ASP A 133 -11.15 3.70 12.08
CA ASP A 133 -11.60 2.74 13.09
C ASP A 133 -11.10 3.16 14.48
N PRO A 134 -11.99 3.36 15.48
CA PRO A 134 -11.60 3.79 16.82
C PRO A 134 -10.72 2.78 17.57
N ARG A 135 -10.68 1.52 17.12
CA ARG A 135 -9.78 0.48 17.65
C ARG A 135 -8.36 0.62 17.10
N ALA A 136 -8.18 1.29 15.96
CA ALA A 136 -6.89 1.37 15.30
C ALA A 136 -5.92 2.26 16.07
N LYS A 137 -4.66 1.85 16.10
CA LYS A 137 -3.54 2.71 16.51
C LYS A 137 -2.79 3.17 15.27
N ARG A 138 -2.48 4.46 15.21
CA ARG A 138 -1.75 5.05 14.08
C ARG A 138 -0.34 5.45 14.49
N VAL A 139 0.63 5.01 13.70
CA VAL A 139 2.04 5.36 13.91
C VAL A 139 2.29 6.84 13.61
N PHE A 140 3.03 7.51 14.50
CA PHE A 140 3.35 8.93 14.39
C PHE A 140 4.51 9.16 13.40
N HIS A 141 4.18 9.29 12.12
CA HIS A 141 5.14 9.64 11.07
C HIS A 141 4.42 10.35 9.91
N PRO A 142 4.82 11.58 9.53
CA PRO A 142 4.02 12.41 8.62
C PRO A 142 3.94 11.85 7.19
N PHE A 143 5.00 11.18 6.73
CA PHE A 143 5.02 10.56 5.40
C PHE A 143 4.45 9.13 5.37
N TYR A 144 5.01 8.26 6.20
CA TYR A 144 4.80 6.82 6.19
C TYR A 144 4.17 6.34 7.50
N SER A 145 2.99 6.87 7.82
CA SER A 145 2.19 6.37 8.96
C SER A 145 1.41 5.11 8.57
N PHE A 146 1.13 4.27 9.55
CA PHE A 146 0.34 3.04 9.40
C PHE A 146 -0.79 3.03 10.42
N ALA A 147 -1.98 2.59 10.01
CA ALA A 147 -3.08 2.27 10.91
C ALA A 147 -3.07 0.76 11.19
N ILE A 148 -3.22 0.40 12.46
CA ILE A 148 -2.94 -0.96 12.93
C ILE A 148 -4.07 -1.45 13.83
N LEU A 149 -4.56 -2.66 13.55
CA LEU A 149 -5.57 -3.36 14.32
C LEU A 149 -5.02 -4.70 14.83
N GLY A 150 -5.56 -5.17 15.96
CA GLY A 150 -5.25 -6.48 16.53
C GLY A 150 -4.08 -6.48 17.52
N LYS A 151 -3.49 -7.67 17.73
CA LYS A 151 -2.55 -7.98 18.83
C LYS A 151 -1.44 -6.96 19.03
N HIS A 152 -0.83 -6.50 17.94
CA HIS A 152 0.35 -5.63 18.00
C HIS A 152 0.04 -4.13 17.79
N ALA A 153 -1.24 -3.72 17.79
CA ALA A 153 -1.63 -2.34 17.54
C ALA A 153 -0.98 -1.35 18.52
N ASP A 154 -1.02 -1.62 19.83
CA ASP A 154 -0.43 -0.72 20.82
C ASP A 154 1.10 -0.63 20.69
N MET A 155 1.79 -1.77 20.53
CA MET A 155 3.24 -1.82 20.41
C MET A 155 3.73 -1.09 19.15
N LEU A 156 3.11 -1.38 18.00
CA LEU A 156 3.52 -0.77 16.73
C LEU A 156 3.07 0.70 16.64
N GLY A 157 1.89 1.02 17.15
CA GLY A 157 1.35 2.38 17.18
C GLY A 157 2.16 3.34 18.05
N ALA A 158 2.78 2.84 19.11
CA ALA A 158 3.65 3.62 19.99
C ALA A 158 5.05 3.88 19.41
N LEU A 159 5.40 3.31 18.25
CA LEU A 159 6.70 3.56 17.63
C LEU A 159 6.86 5.04 17.27
N LYS A 160 8.01 5.60 17.64
CA LYS A 160 8.46 6.92 17.23
C LYS A 160 9.83 6.75 16.56
N TYR A 161 9.94 7.15 15.30
CA TYR A 161 11.16 7.04 14.50
C TYR A 161 11.23 8.20 13.50
N LYS A 162 12.45 8.55 13.09
CA LYS A 162 12.67 9.71 12.21
C LYS A 162 12.70 9.31 10.75
N SER A 163 13.30 8.15 10.46
CA SER A 163 13.40 7.62 9.11
C SER A 163 12.42 6.48 8.93
N ALA A 164 11.51 6.59 7.98
CA ALA A 164 10.42 5.64 7.77
C ALA A 164 10.85 4.19 7.55
N TYR A 165 12.06 3.99 7.05
CA TYR A 165 12.58 2.71 6.60
C TYR A 165 13.70 2.19 7.52
N GLU A 166 13.91 2.81 8.68
CA GLU A 166 14.95 2.39 9.61
C GLU A 166 14.66 1.04 10.31
N ARG A 167 15.66 0.48 10.97
CA ARG A 167 15.58 -0.83 11.65
C ARG A 167 14.48 -0.92 12.71
N ASN A 168 14.14 0.21 13.34
CA ASN A 168 13.08 0.29 14.36
C ASN A 168 11.72 0.71 13.80
N SER A 169 11.59 0.92 12.48
CA SER A 169 10.33 1.28 11.86
C SER A 169 9.35 0.09 11.79
N VAL A 170 8.12 0.34 11.34
CA VAL A 170 7.11 -0.71 11.14
C VAL A 170 7.63 -1.82 10.20
N PHE A 171 8.43 -1.48 9.20
CA PHE A 171 9.01 -2.49 8.30
C PHE A 171 10.06 -3.36 9.00
N GLY A 172 10.90 -2.76 9.85
CA GLY A 172 11.83 -3.52 10.69
C GLY A 172 11.10 -4.40 11.70
N LYS A 173 10.00 -3.91 12.29
CA LYS A 173 9.16 -4.70 13.20
C LYS A 173 8.36 -5.80 12.50
N LEU A 174 7.94 -5.57 11.25
CA LEU A 174 7.33 -6.61 10.44
C LEU A 174 8.26 -7.81 10.28
N ARG A 175 9.57 -7.57 10.12
CA ARG A 175 10.59 -8.63 10.09
C ARG A 175 10.80 -9.31 11.44
N ASP A 176 10.90 -8.52 12.52
CA ASP A 176 11.06 -9.04 13.89
C ASP A 176 9.91 -9.99 14.27
N LEU A 177 8.71 -9.79 13.69
CA LEU A 177 7.50 -10.57 13.92
C LEU A 177 7.27 -11.72 12.92
N ASP A 178 8.23 -12.01 12.03
CA ASP A 178 8.06 -12.89 10.85
C ASP A 178 6.77 -12.61 10.05
N GLY A 179 6.44 -11.32 9.92
CA GLY A 179 5.21 -10.86 9.29
C GLY A 179 5.18 -11.09 7.79
N LYS A 180 3.98 -10.95 7.23
CA LYS A 180 3.67 -11.13 5.81
C LYS A 180 3.32 -9.80 5.15
N ILE A 181 3.51 -9.72 3.85
CA ILE A 181 3.10 -8.61 2.98
C ILE A 181 2.09 -9.15 1.98
N MET A 182 0.95 -8.48 1.85
CA MET A 182 -0.05 -8.77 0.84
C MET A 182 -0.20 -7.59 -0.11
N VAL A 183 -0.25 -7.91 -1.40
CA VAL A 183 -0.51 -6.95 -2.48
C VAL A 183 -1.76 -7.37 -3.22
N ILE A 184 -2.79 -6.53 -3.20
CA ILE A 184 -4.09 -6.77 -3.84
C ILE A 184 -4.22 -5.87 -5.07
N GLY A 185 -4.18 -6.46 -6.27
CA GLY A 185 -4.50 -5.77 -7.53
C GLY A 185 -3.62 -4.57 -7.85
N LEU A 186 -2.35 -4.62 -7.43
CA LEU A 186 -1.32 -3.61 -7.73
C LEU A 186 -0.08 -4.29 -8.33
N SER A 187 0.68 -3.54 -9.13
CA SER A 187 2.05 -3.91 -9.49
C SER A 187 2.98 -3.72 -8.29
N TYR A 188 4.16 -4.35 -8.32
CA TYR A 188 5.12 -4.21 -7.23
C TYR A 188 5.62 -2.76 -7.12
N THR A 189 5.82 -2.08 -8.24
CA THR A 189 6.20 -0.64 -8.27
C THR A 189 5.20 0.26 -7.56
N ASN A 190 3.92 -0.11 -7.50
CA ASN A 190 2.88 0.66 -6.83
C ASN A 190 2.56 0.18 -5.40
N SER A 191 3.26 -0.84 -4.88
CA SER A 191 2.92 -1.44 -3.58
C SER A 191 4.11 -1.78 -2.69
N MET A 192 5.27 -2.13 -3.24
CA MET A 192 6.39 -2.71 -2.50
C MET A 192 7.26 -1.66 -1.81
N THR A 193 6.65 -0.87 -0.96
CA THR A 193 7.36 0.09 -0.10
C THR A 193 8.35 -0.59 0.86
N PHE A 194 8.20 -1.89 1.12
CA PHE A 194 9.16 -2.68 1.87
C PHE A 194 10.55 -2.78 1.21
N PHE A 195 10.66 -2.65 -0.12
CA PHE A 195 11.98 -2.64 -0.76
C PHE A 195 12.83 -1.45 -0.31
N HIS A 196 12.23 -0.30 0.01
CA HIS A 196 12.96 0.85 0.53
C HIS A 196 13.52 0.62 1.95
N HIS A 197 12.90 -0.27 2.74
CA HIS A 197 13.51 -0.77 3.98
C HIS A 197 14.80 -1.54 3.70
N ILE A 198 14.78 -2.43 2.72
CA ILE A 198 15.96 -3.23 2.32
C ILE A 198 17.05 -2.31 1.78
N GLU A 199 16.71 -1.37 0.89
CA GLU A 199 17.65 -0.39 0.34
C GLU A 199 18.34 0.44 1.44
N GLN A 200 17.61 0.83 2.48
CA GLN A 200 18.20 1.55 3.61
C GLN A 200 19.12 0.66 4.45
N MET A 201 18.73 -0.59 4.71
CA MET A 201 19.55 -1.51 5.51
C MET A 201 20.82 -1.97 4.78
N GLU A 202 20.75 -2.15 3.46
CA GLU A 202 21.91 -2.54 2.63
C GLU A 202 22.77 -1.34 2.19
N GLY A 203 22.30 -0.09 2.40
CA GLY A 203 23.09 1.12 2.17
C GLY A 203 23.36 1.39 0.70
N VAL A 204 22.30 1.49 -0.12
CA VAL A 204 22.43 1.76 -1.56
C VAL A 204 22.95 3.17 -1.88
N ASP A 205 23.61 3.34 -3.03
CA ASP A 205 24.26 4.59 -3.45
C ASP A 205 23.43 5.47 -4.42
N TYR A 206 22.25 4.98 -4.81
CA TYR A 206 21.30 5.67 -5.69
C TYR A 206 20.12 6.31 -4.94
N ARG A 207 20.12 6.22 -3.60
CA ARG A 207 19.21 6.91 -2.69
C ARG A 207 19.97 7.55 -1.54
N PHE A 208 19.38 8.54 -0.89
CA PHE A 208 19.93 9.18 0.31
C PHE A 208 18.82 9.65 1.24
N LEU A 209 19.14 9.80 2.53
CA LEU A 209 18.21 10.35 3.51
C LEU A 209 18.14 11.87 3.35
N LYS A 210 16.93 12.37 3.13
CA LYS A 210 16.64 13.80 3.09
C LYS A 210 15.75 14.18 4.26
N GLN A 211 16.11 15.27 4.94
CA GLN A 211 15.35 15.82 6.05
C GLN A 211 14.26 16.77 5.57
N PHE A 212 13.13 16.72 6.27
CA PHE A 212 11.97 17.58 6.08
C PHE A 212 11.47 18.04 7.45
N THR A 213 11.32 19.35 7.61
CA THR A 213 10.86 19.99 8.85
C THR A 213 9.51 20.63 8.61
N GLY A 214 8.58 20.45 9.54
CA GLY A 214 7.24 21.01 9.44
C GLY A 214 6.45 20.85 10.75
N GLU A 215 5.24 21.39 10.77
CA GLU A 215 4.35 21.28 11.93
C GLU A 215 3.68 19.91 11.97
N VAL A 216 3.75 19.26 13.14
CA VAL A 216 3.09 17.99 13.43
C VAL A 216 2.23 18.11 14.68
N THR A 217 1.12 17.38 14.72
CA THR A 217 0.21 17.31 15.87
C THR A 217 0.09 15.87 16.36
N ASP A 218 0.39 15.66 17.65
CA ASP A 218 0.41 14.34 18.29
C ASP A 218 -0.97 13.80 18.70
N GLU A 219 -0.98 12.61 19.29
CA GLU A 219 -2.17 11.93 19.79
C GLU A 219 -2.94 12.72 20.86
N ASN A 220 -2.26 13.61 21.60
CA ASN A 220 -2.85 14.46 22.62
C ASN A 220 -3.38 15.79 22.05
N GLY A 221 -3.05 16.08 20.79
CA GLY A 221 -3.39 17.34 20.13
C GLY A 221 -2.37 18.45 20.36
N GLU A 222 -1.17 18.11 20.81
CA GLU A 222 -0.07 19.05 20.93
C GLU A 222 0.59 19.25 19.57
N THR A 223 0.65 20.50 19.10
CA THR A 223 1.29 20.87 17.84
C THR A 223 2.67 21.44 18.09
N TYR A 224 3.67 20.93 17.36
CA TYR A 224 5.05 21.41 17.43
C TYR A 224 5.76 21.25 16.08
N THR A 225 6.87 21.95 15.91
CA THR A 225 7.74 21.76 14.75
C THR A 225 8.68 20.58 15.00
N ASP A 226 8.75 19.65 14.04
CA ASP A 226 9.64 18.51 14.13
C ASP A 226 10.27 18.19 12.77
N THR A 227 11.35 17.40 12.77
CA THR A 227 12.09 16.98 11.58
C THR A 227 12.02 15.46 11.41
N PHE A 228 11.75 15.03 10.17
CA PHE A 228 11.67 13.64 9.75
C PHE A 228 12.51 13.40 8.50
N GLU A 229 12.84 12.14 8.24
CA GLU A 229 13.70 11.71 7.16
C GLU A 229 12.95 10.82 6.18
N MET A 230 13.23 11.03 4.89
CA MET A 230 12.74 10.18 3.82
C MET A 230 13.93 9.69 3.00
N LEU A 231 13.98 8.39 2.72
CA LEU A 231 14.93 7.81 1.77
C LEU A 231 14.48 8.16 0.34
N VAL A 232 15.02 9.26 -0.18
CA VAL A 232 14.68 9.77 -1.52
C VAL A 232 15.64 9.24 -2.56
N ARG A 233 15.15 9.11 -3.79
CA ARG A 233 15.98 8.80 -4.97
C ARG A 233 16.85 9.98 -5.37
N ASP A 234 18.02 9.68 -5.91
CA ASP A 234 18.90 10.69 -6.49
C ASP A 234 18.41 11.12 -7.89
N ILE A 235 17.64 12.21 -7.90
CA ILE A 235 17.08 12.78 -9.13
C ILE A 235 18.15 13.37 -10.05
N ASP A 236 19.29 13.81 -9.51
CA ASP A 236 20.37 14.41 -10.29
C ASP A 236 21.09 13.34 -11.11
N LYS A 237 21.17 12.13 -10.56
CA LYS A 237 21.62 10.91 -11.27
C LYS A 237 20.56 10.32 -12.23
N GLY A 238 19.36 10.89 -12.33
CA GLY A 238 18.29 10.37 -13.20
C GLY A 238 17.68 9.05 -12.73
N VAL A 239 17.76 8.76 -11.42
CA VAL A 239 17.26 7.49 -10.85
C VAL A 239 15.74 7.46 -10.88
N ILE A 240 15.17 6.43 -11.52
CA ILE A 240 13.74 6.12 -11.51
C ILE A 240 13.52 4.80 -10.78
N THR A 241 12.63 4.82 -9.77
CA THR A 241 12.22 3.59 -9.06
C THR A 241 11.48 2.67 -10.04
N GLU A 242 11.92 1.41 -10.12
CA GLU A 242 11.24 0.37 -10.87
C GLU A 242 11.57 -0.96 -10.22
N VAL A 243 10.57 -1.62 -9.64
CA VAL A 243 10.80 -2.80 -8.79
C VAL A 243 10.04 -4.03 -9.27
N ASP A 244 9.28 -3.91 -10.36
CA ASP A 244 8.64 -5.05 -11.01
C ASP A 244 9.67 -6.11 -11.49
N PRO A 245 10.90 -5.77 -11.92
CA PRO A 245 11.94 -6.78 -12.21
C PRO A 245 12.31 -7.65 -11.01
N MET A 246 12.54 -7.05 -9.83
CA MET A 246 12.73 -7.82 -8.60
C MET A 246 11.48 -8.65 -8.26
N GLY A 247 10.29 -8.08 -8.44
CA GLY A 247 9.01 -8.78 -8.33
C GLY A 247 8.96 -10.08 -9.14
N ALA A 248 9.26 -10.00 -10.44
CA ALA A 248 9.28 -11.14 -11.33
C ALA A 248 10.29 -12.22 -10.90
N LEU A 249 11.47 -11.83 -10.41
CA LEU A 249 12.45 -12.77 -9.87
C LEU A 249 11.94 -13.48 -8.61
N MET A 250 11.27 -12.76 -7.71
CA MET A 250 10.67 -13.37 -6.51
C MET A 250 9.56 -14.36 -6.86
N GLU A 251 8.75 -14.08 -7.88
CA GLU A 251 7.73 -15.00 -8.39
C GLU A 251 8.37 -16.27 -8.97
N GLN A 252 9.39 -16.12 -9.81
CA GLN A 252 10.14 -17.27 -10.38
C GLN A 252 10.82 -18.12 -9.31
N ALA A 253 11.27 -17.49 -8.22
CA ALA A 253 11.88 -18.17 -7.08
C ALA A 253 10.88 -18.83 -6.12
N GLY A 254 9.57 -18.66 -6.33
CA GLY A 254 8.52 -19.23 -5.48
C GLY A 254 8.33 -18.54 -4.13
N ILE A 255 8.88 -17.33 -3.95
CA ILE A 255 8.75 -16.52 -2.72
C ILE A 255 7.34 -15.92 -2.61
N VAL A 256 6.72 -15.65 -3.76
CA VAL A 256 5.39 -15.05 -3.83
C VAL A 256 4.36 -16.13 -4.13
N LYS A 257 3.39 -16.26 -3.23
CA LYS A 257 2.14 -17.00 -3.51
C LYS A 257 1.17 -16.06 -4.20
N ILE A 258 0.51 -16.52 -5.26
CA ILE A 258 -0.43 -15.71 -6.03
C ILE A 258 -1.74 -16.47 -6.19
N ARG A 259 -2.86 -15.78 -6.00
CA ARG A 259 -4.21 -16.31 -6.26
C ARG A 259 -5.13 -15.18 -6.71
N LYS A 260 -6.08 -15.52 -7.58
CA LYS A 260 -7.20 -14.64 -7.92
C LYS A 260 -8.29 -14.72 -6.84
N ILE A 261 -8.67 -13.58 -6.29
CA ILE A 261 -9.78 -13.44 -5.31
C ILE A 261 -10.74 -12.38 -5.87
N GLY A 262 -11.97 -12.77 -6.19
CA GLY A 262 -12.80 -11.96 -7.08
C GLY A 262 -12.12 -11.79 -8.43
N GLU A 263 -11.98 -10.55 -8.88
CA GLU A 263 -11.23 -10.23 -10.10
C GLU A 263 -9.75 -9.90 -9.84
N ALA A 264 -9.36 -9.68 -8.58
CA ALA A 264 -8.04 -9.20 -8.20
C ALA A 264 -7.00 -10.31 -8.18
N ASP A 265 -5.82 -10.04 -8.73
CA ASP A 265 -4.62 -10.83 -8.42
C ASP A 265 -4.11 -10.43 -7.04
N VAL A 266 -4.12 -11.38 -6.11
CA VAL A 266 -3.68 -11.21 -4.74
C VAL A 266 -2.40 -11.99 -4.51
N LYS A 267 -1.37 -11.28 -4.07
CA LYS A 267 -0.03 -11.79 -3.83
C LYS A 267 0.25 -11.79 -2.33
N LEU A 268 0.89 -12.83 -1.82
CA LEU A 268 1.28 -12.97 -0.42
C LEU A 268 2.73 -13.46 -0.35
N MET A 269 3.52 -12.82 0.51
CA MET A 269 4.95 -13.12 0.69
C MET A 269 5.38 -12.86 2.14
N LYS A 270 6.36 -13.62 2.64
CA LYS A 270 6.95 -13.39 3.96
C LYS A 270 7.98 -12.28 3.90
N ALA A 271 7.95 -11.36 4.86
CA ALA A 271 8.84 -10.20 4.88
C ALA A 271 10.32 -10.60 4.96
N ASN A 272 10.67 -11.63 5.73
CA ASN A 272 12.05 -12.10 5.86
C ASN A 272 12.56 -12.79 4.58
N GLU A 273 11.74 -13.61 3.92
CA GLU A 273 12.11 -14.22 2.64
C GLU A 273 12.33 -13.16 1.56
N VAL A 274 11.45 -12.15 1.49
CA VAL A 274 11.62 -10.99 0.60
C VAL A 274 12.92 -10.24 0.93
N TYR A 275 13.19 -9.99 2.21
CA TYR A 275 14.41 -9.29 2.64
C TYR A 275 15.66 -10.02 2.16
N GLU A 276 15.80 -11.30 2.53
CA GLU A 276 16.99 -12.11 2.25
C GLU A 276 17.22 -12.28 0.75
N PHE A 277 16.15 -12.56 0.01
CA PHE A 277 16.24 -12.71 -1.45
C PHE A 277 16.66 -11.40 -2.12
N THR A 278 15.97 -10.30 -1.81
CA THR A 278 16.23 -9.00 -2.44
C THR A 278 17.65 -8.52 -2.11
N ALA A 279 18.07 -8.58 -0.85
CA ALA A 279 19.41 -8.18 -0.43
C ALA A 279 20.51 -9.01 -1.14
N ARG A 280 20.23 -10.28 -1.45
CA ARG A 280 21.15 -11.12 -2.24
C ARG A 280 21.16 -10.75 -3.72
N GLU A 281 19.99 -10.60 -4.34
CA GLU A 281 19.92 -10.33 -5.78
C GLU A 281 20.39 -8.91 -6.13
N MET A 282 20.16 -7.91 -5.27
CA MET A 282 20.69 -6.55 -5.47
C MET A 282 22.23 -6.49 -5.52
N LYS A 283 22.91 -7.43 -4.86
CA LYS A 283 24.38 -7.54 -4.93
C LYS A 283 24.87 -8.12 -6.26
N ARG A 284 24.00 -8.83 -6.98
CA ARG A 284 24.28 -9.38 -8.31
C ARG A 284 23.94 -8.39 -9.41
N ASP A 285 22.80 -7.71 -9.27
CA ASP A 285 22.40 -6.63 -10.16
C ASP A 285 21.72 -5.50 -9.35
N PRO A 286 22.37 -4.34 -9.21
CA PRO A 286 21.78 -3.22 -8.47
C PRO A 286 20.57 -2.61 -9.18
N HIS A 287 20.38 -2.81 -10.49
CA HIS A 287 19.32 -2.19 -11.29
C HIS A 287 17.97 -2.93 -11.22
N LEU A 288 17.83 -3.87 -10.28
CA LEU A 288 16.58 -4.60 -10.07
C LEU A 288 15.49 -3.78 -9.36
N LEU A 289 15.88 -2.67 -8.73
CA LEU A 289 14.98 -1.76 -8.01
C LEU A 289 14.92 -0.34 -8.61
N TYR A 290 15.72 -0.07 -9.64
CA TYR A 290 15.74 1.21 -10.33
C TYR A 290 16.35 1.10 -11.72
N TYR A 291 16.03 2.06 -12.58
CA TYR A 291 16.82 2.34 -13.77
C TYR A 291 17.27 3.79 -13.79
N VAL A 292 18.24 4.10 -14.66
CA VAL A 292 18.73 5.44 -14.88
C VAL A 292 18.18 5.94 -16.21
N GLU A 293 17.35 6.98 -16.17
CA GLU A 293 16.87 7.64 -17.38
C GLU A 293 18.06 8.34 -18.06
N LYS A 294 18.34 7.99 -19.32
CA LYS A 294 19.35 8.69 -20.10
C LYS A 294 18.80 10.07 -20.42
N LYS A 295 19.51 11.13 -20.00
CA LYS A 295 19.24 12.46 -20.54
C LYS A 295 19.55 12.41 -22.04
N ASP A 296 18.53 12.61 -22.87
CA ASP A 296 18.74 12.81 -24.30
C ASP A 296 19.74 13.95 -24.48
N SER A 297 20.90 13.60 -25.03
CA SER A 297 22.01 14.49 -25.36
C SER A 297 21.75 15.26 -26.64
#